data_AF-A0A5K1GRA6-F1
#
_entry.id   AF-A0A5K1GRA6-F1
#
_cell.length_a   1.000
_cell.length_b   1.000
_cell.length_c   1.000
_cell.angle_alpha   90.00
_cell.angle_beta   90.00
_cell.angle_gamma   90.00
#
_symmetry.space_group_name_H-M   'P 1'
#
loop_
_entity.id
_entity.type
_entity.pdbx_description
1 polymer ?
#
loop_
_entity_poly.entity_id
_entity_poly.type
_entity_poly.pdbx_seq_one_letter_code
_entity_poly.pdbx_strand_id
1 'polypeptide(L)' 'MAAQGMLSRKITCNSHGEDSSYFLGWKEYERNPYDETNNPTGIIQMGLAENQ' A
#
# COMPACT_ATOMS: atom_id res chain seq x y z
N MET A 1 1.65 -11.16 -33.08
CA MET A 1 1.33 -9.81 -32.57
C MET A 1 -0.08 -9.86 -32.00
N ALA A 2 -0.20 -10.06 -30.69
CA ALA A 2 -1.50 -10.02 -30.04
C ALA A 2 -1.97 -8.57 -30.01
N ALA A 3 -3.20 -8.32 -30.45
CA ALA A 3 -3.83 -7.01 -30.27
C ALA A 3 -3.99 -6.79 -28.75
N GLN A 4 -3.17 -5.92 -28.16
CA GLN A 4 -3.48 -5.36 -26.86
C GLN A 4 -4.84 -4.67 -26.99
N GLY A 5 -5.89 -5.22 -26.37
CA GLY A 5 -7.20 -4.59 -26.33
C GLY A 5 -7.04 -3.16 -25.80
N MET A 6 -7.70 -2.19 -26.45
CA MET A 6 -7.64 -0.79 -26.03
C MET A 6 -8.12 -0.65 -24.58
N LEU A 7 -7.18 -0.56 -23.66
CA LEU A 7 -7.46 -0.33 -22.24
C LEU A 7 -7.92 1.12 -22.06
N SER A 8 -8.92 1.32 -21.19
CA SER A 8 -9.41 2.66 -20.88
C SER A 8 -8.32 3.48 -20.16
N ARG A 9 -8.40 4.81 -20.26
CA ARG A 9 -7.50 5.72 -19.53
C ARG A 9 -7.47 5.47 -18.02
N LYS A 10 -8.57 5.02 -17.40
CA LYS A 10 -8.59 4.69 -15.96
C LYS A 10 -7.65 3.53 -15.60
N ILE A 11 -7.41 2.61 -16.54
CA ILE A 11 -6.54 1.45 -16.35
C ILE A 11 -5.09 1.80 -16.71
N THR A 12 -4.88 2.66 -17.71
CA THR A 12 -3.53 3.02 -18.17
C THR A 12 -2.91 4.19 -17.43
N CYS A 13 -3.71 5.04 -16.78
CA CYS A 13 -3.22 6.10 -15.92
C CYS A 13 -2.84 5.51 -14.56
N ASN A 14 -1.60 5.77 -14.11
CA ASN A 14 -1.06 5.41 -12.79
C ASN A 14 -1.74 6.21 -11.67
N SER A 15 -3.05 6.01 -11.54
CA SER A 15 -3.96 6.80 -10.70
C SER A 15 -3.96 6.30 -9.25
N HIS A 16 -3.31 5.16 -9.00
CA HIS A 16 -3.29 4.52 -7.68
C HIS A 16 -2.45 5.29 -6.66
N GLY A 17 -1.65 6.28 -7.10
CA GLY A 17 -0.91 7.16 -6.20
C GLY A 17 0.10 6.43 -5.31
N GLU A 18 0.27 5.12 -5.49
CA GLU A 18 1.10 4.24 -4.66
C GLU A 18 2.57 4.65 -4.70
N ASP A 19 3.00 5.33 -5.77
CA ASP A 19 4.34 5.90 -5.91
C ASP A 19 4.51 7.24 -5.16
N SER A 20 3.43 7.77 -4.57
CA SER A 20 3.45 9.00 -3.78
C SER A 20 4.02 8.77 -2.39
N SER A 21 4.67 9.80 -1.84
CA SER A 21 5.25 9.78 -0.50
C SER A 21 4.23 9.49 0.61
N TYR A 22 2.94 9.78 0.38
CA TYR A 22 1.87 9.47 1.33
C TYR A 22 1.73 7.97 1.63
N PHE A 23 2.18 7.09 0.73
CA PHE A 23 2.12 5.63 0.91
C PHE A 23 3.37 5.03 1.53
N LEU A 24 4.44 5.81 1.75
CA LEU A 24 5.70 5.28 2.29
C LEU A 24 5.50 4.68 3.69
N GLY A 25 4.78 5.38 4.57
CA GLY A 25 4.49 4.86 5.91
C GLY A 25 3.70 3.55 5.88
N TRP A 26 2.77 3.41 4.94
CA TRP A 26 2.00 2.18 4.75
C TRP A 26 2.86 1.02 4.27
N LYS A 27 3.71 1.25 3.25
CA LYS A 27 4.63 0.23 2.72
C LYS A 27 5.63 -0.26 3.76
N GLU A 28 6.15 0.65 4.60
CA GLU A 28 7.07 0.27 5.68
C GLU A 28 6.36 -0.53 6.77
N TYR A 29 5.12 -0.17 7.12
CA TYR A 29 4.28 -0.97 8.02
C TYR A 29 4.05 -2.39 7.48
N GLU A 30 3.71 -2.57 6.20
CA GLU A 30 3.51 -3.90 5.60
C GLU A 30 4.77 -4.77 5.65
N ARG A 31 5.95 -4.17 5.60
CA ARG A 31 7.25 -4.89 5.65
C ARG A 31 7.69 -5.23 7.07
N ASN A 32 7.27 -4.45 8.06
CA ASN A 32 7.71 -4.57 9.45
C ASN A 32 6.57 -4.29 10.43
N PRO A 33 5.49 -5.09 10.45
CA PRO A 33 4.37 -4.86 11.35
C PRO A 33 4.78 -5.17 12.79
N TYR A 34 4.30 -4.35 13.73
CA TYR A 34 4.42 -4.63 15.15
C TYR A 34 3.68 -5.92 15.53
N ASP A 35 4.31 -6.75 16.36
CA ASP A 35 3.70 -7.88 17.04
C ASP A 35 4.27 -7.95 18.47
N GLU A 36 3.41 -8.06 19.48
CA GLU A 36 3.85 -7.96 20.88
C GLU A 36 4.85 -9.06 21.31
N THR A 37 4.79 -10.23 20.68
CA THR A 37 5.61 -11.39 21.08
C THR A 37 6.78 -11.61 20.11
N ASN A 38 6.52 -11.48 18.81
CA ASN A 38 7.42 -11.88 17.74
C ASN A 38 8.17 -10.69 17.12
N ASN A 39 7.61 -9.47 17.21
CA ASN A 39 8.24 -8.27 16.65
C ASN A 39 7.85 -6.98 17.42
N PRO A 40 8.24 -6.86 18.70
CA PRO A 40 7.85 -5.72 19.53
C PRO A 40 8.49 -4.40 19.09
N THR A 41 9.42 -4.45 18.14
CA THR A 41 10.07 -3.29 17.51
C THR A 41 9.48 -2.92 16.15
N GLY A 42 8.45 -3.65 15.69
CA GLY A 42 7.77 -3.35 14.44
C GLY A 42 7.01 -2.02 14.48
N ILE A 43 6.56 -1.58 13.31
CA ILE A 43 5.78 -0.37 13.13
C ILE A 43 4.35 -0.63 13.57
N ILE A 44 3.84 0.23 14.46
CA ILE A 44 2.46 0.17 14.96
C ILE A 44 1.54 0.87 13.97
N GLN A 45 0.44 0.21 13.58
CA GLN A 45 -0.59 0.80 12.73
C GLN A 45 -1.38 1.84 13.53
N MET A 46 -1.29 3.12 13.14
CA MET A 46 -2.10 4.22 13.70
C MET A 46 -2.81 5.06 12.63
N GLY A 47 -2.74 4.63 11.36
CA GLY A 47 -3.24 5.38 10.19
C GLY A 47 -4.60 4.93 9.66
N LEU A 48 -5.15 3.81 10.15
CA LEU A 48 -6.50 3.36 9.79
C LEU A 48 -7.51 3.89 10.83
N ALA A 49 -8.59 4.46 10.33
CA ALA A 49 -9.74 4.81 11.16
C ALA A 49 -10.66 3.58 11.30
N GLU A 50 -10.18 2.55 11.98
CA GLU A 50 -10.94 1.34 12.29
C GLU A 50 -11.43 1.36 13.75
N ASN A 51 -12.61 0.77 13.98
CA ASN A 51 -13.11 0.47 15.31
C ASN A 51 -13.21 -1.05 15.41
N GLN A 52 -12.42 -1.64 16.29
CA GLN A 52 -12.32 -3.09 16.43
C GLN A 52 -13.49 -3.68 17.21
#